data_AF-A0A316S2P8-F1
#
_entry.id   AF-A0A316S2P8-F1
#
_cell.length_a   1.000
_cell.length_b   1.000
_cell.length_c   1.000
_cell.angle_alpha   90.00
_cell.angle_beta   90.00
_cell.angle_gamma   90.00
#
_symmetry.space_group_name_H-M   'P 1'
#
loop_
_entity.id
_entity.type
_entity.pdbx_description
1 polymer ?
#
loop_
_entity_poly.entity_id
_entity_poly.type
_entity_poly.pdbx_seq_one_letter_code
_entity_poly.pdbx_strand_id
1 'polypeptide(L)'
;MNLKYLYLMLLLYILPYCYYLFISHGLGHKAIYLQLRRFLPCSILAVLPIGLANIPANSSLFLSDFIIGLLWIVVYPFLYFLTYHKNSSDFGFHFDTVFGLYIIAWLTSLKILISQFNFLTIPLLLLVSIFEIILFLIPLIQVLYYIVYKICINDTAIALFFETDHNESIEFYKSLPKSLQILLPVIIISICSTFIYSNLYNTYAFLLDGWELYCIIAIMLFLTYYLWNPKKGVFIRTGFIELFLDVKKYLKETKKYKDLHKERFQQLTVHPSTPQFANPSTIIMVIGESASRDYMHAFSNYKENTTPWLSSQKDNKNFIIFPNIYACKDMTVPVLECVLTERNQYNNYKFYNSCSIIDIAKKAGYKTYWFSNQGHIGSAETAITLVANTADKAEWTKQNLNQVQYDGALLENLKTVNHNENNFIVLHLMGSHFNFINRYPQSFAKFSQPNKYDLIPNYLDSIAYTDYVLQQITDFAKQKLNLQTLLYFSDHATIPDKRRSPKFEGFATVRIPMFAYFSDKYIKKYPETYSILSNHKNNYFTNDLIYDLMCGILNISSNHYDETNSLTSQNYKYTRETLKTDLGNKWIKDDK
;
A
#
# COMPACT_ATOMS: atom_id res chain seq x y z
N MET A 1 -37.76 23.14 10.04
CA MET A 1 -36.35 23.57 10.25
C MET A 1 -36.16 24.96 9.66
N ASN A 2 -35.56 25.89 10.41
CA ASN A 2 -35.31 27.27 9.98
C ASN A 2 -34.42 27.30 8.71
N LEU A 3 -34.71 28.23 7.77
CA LEU A 3 -33.98 28.40 6.50
C LEU A 3 -32.45 28.54 6.70
N LYS A 4 -32.03 29.11 7.83
CA LYS A 4 -30.61 29.26 8.20
C LYS A 4 -29.86 27.91 8.31
N TYR A 5 -30.49 26.88 8.86
CA TYR A 5 -29.88 25.56 8.99
C TYR A 5 -29.80 24.85 7.64
N LEU A 6 -30.79 25.06 6.76
CA LEU A 6 -30.78 24.51 5.40
C LEU A 6 -29.60 25.07 4.59
N TYR A 7 -29.36 26.39 4.68
CA TYR A 7 -28.19 27.01 4.05
C TYR A 7 -26.88 26.45 4.59
N LEU A 8 -26.77 26.25 5.92
CA LEU A 8 -25.58 25.67 6.51
C LEU A 8 -25.35 24.22 6.05
N MET A 9 -26.41 23.41 5.93
CA MET A 9 -26.32 22.04 5.38
C MET A 9 -25.82 22.07 3.93
N LEU A 10 -26.36 22.95 3.09
CA LEU A 10 -25.92 23.10 1.69
C LEU A 10 -24.46 23.54 1.60
N LEU A 11 -24.02 24.47 2.44
CA LEU A 11 -22.62 24.92 2.50
C LEU A 11 -21.69 23.78 2.95
N LEU A 12 -22.06 23.04 3.99
CA LEU A 12 -21.31 21.87 4.48
C LEU A 12 -21.37 20.66 3.55
N TYR A 13 -22.22 20.68 2.53
CA TYR A 13 -22.21 19.69 1.46
C TYR A 13 -21.33 20.13 0.29
N ILE A 14 -21.59 21.32 -0.25
CA ILE A 14 -20.97 21.81 -1.48
C ILE A 14 -19.48 22.10 -1.26
N LEU A 15 -19.12 22.82 -0.19
CA LEU A 15 -17.74 23.23 0.03
C LEU A 15 -16.81 22.03 0.25
N PRO A 16 -17.10 21.07 1.15
CA PRO A 16 -16.22 19.91 1.31
C PRO A 16 -16.19 19.00 0.08
N TYR A 17 -17.28 18.91 -0.69
CA TYR A 17 -17.27 18.16 -1.95
C TYR A 17 -16.39 18.81 -3.02
N CYS A 18 -16.55 20.11 -3.27
CA CYS A 18 -15.71 20.86 -4.20
C CYS A 18 -14.24 20.84 -3.77
N TYR A 19 -13.99 21.01 -2.47
CA TYR A 19 -12.66 20.88 -1.89
C TYR A 19 -12.05 19.50 -2.14
N TYR A 20 -12.79 18.42 -1.86
CA TYR A 20 -12.35 17.05 -2.12
C TYR A 20 -11.98 16.82 -3.59
N LEU A 21 -12.77 17.35 -4.54
CA LEU A 21 -12.44 17.26 -5.96
C LEU A 21 -11.18 18.03 -6.32
N PHE A 22 -10.99 19.22 -5.74
CA PHE A 22 -9.83 20.06 -6.00
C PHE A 22 -8.52 19.45 -5.48
N ILE A 23 -8.55 18.87 -4.28
CA ILE A 23 -7.36 18.31 -3.60
C ILE A 23 -7.12 16.83 -3.87
N SER A 24 -7.99 16.15 -4.61
CA SER A 24 -7.75 14.76 -5.01
C SER A 24 -7.08 14.72 -6.38
N HIS A 25 -6.24 13.71 -6.61
CA HIS A 25 -5.52 13.52 -7.86
C HIS A 25 -5.82 12.16 -8.47
N GLY A 26 -5.88 12.06 -9.80
CA GLY A 26 -6.00 10.80 -10.53
C GLY A 26 -7.26 9.96 -10.26
N LEU A 27 -8.33 10.54 -9.69
CA LEU A 27 -9.54 9.80 -9.35
C LEU A 27 -10.36 9.41 -10.59
N GLY A 28 -10.72 8.12 -10.69
CA GLY A 28 -11.71 7.66 -11.68
C GLY A 28 -13.12 8.19 -11.38
N HIS A 29 -13.95 8.35 -12.41
CA HIS A 29 -15.33 8.87 -12.29
C HIS A 29 -16.20 8.17 -11.25
N LYS A 30 -16.03 6.84 -11.10
CA LYS A 30 -16.76 6.04 -10.11
C LYS A 30 -16.45 6.46 -8.67
N ALA A 31 -15.20 6.81 -8.38
CA ALA A 31 -14.78 7.27 -7.05
C ALA A 31 -15.42 8.63 -6.73
N ILE A 32 -15.38 9.56 -7.70
CA ILE A 32 -15.98 10.90 -7.60
C ILE A 32 -17.48 10.82 -7.28
N TYR A 33 -18.22 9.99 -8.02
CA TYR A 33 -19.67 9.85 -7.83
C TYR A 33 -20.05 9.21 -6.50
N LEU A 34 -19.22 8.28 -6.01
CA LEU A 34 -19.44 7.66 -4.71
C LEU A 34 -19.36 8.69 -3.57
N GLN A 35 -18.41 9.62 -3.64
CA GLN A 35 -18.25 10.64 -2.59
C GLN A 35 -19.32 11.73 -2.67
N LEU A 36 -19.79 12.08 -3.87
CA LEU A 36 -20.94 12.97 -4.06
C LEU A 36 -22.15 12.50 -3.24
N ARG A 37 -22.44 11.19 -3.28
CA ARG A 37 -23.54 10.59 -2.51
C ARG A 37 -23.23 10.47 -1.02
N ARG A 38 -21.97 10.21 -0.66
CA ARG A 38 -21.55 9.99 0.74
C ARG A 38 -21.61 11.28 1.57
N PHE A 39 -21.22 12.42 1.02
CA PHE A 39 -21.11 13.66 1.80
C PHE A 39 -22.47 14.28 2.14
N LEU A 40 -23.53 13.97 1.37
CA LEU A 40 -24.87 14.49 1.62
C LEU A 40 -25.41 14.12 3.01
N PRO A 41 -25.51 12.83 3.42
CA PRO A 41 -25.93 12.49 4.77
C PRO A 41 -24.98 13.01 5.86
N CYS A 42 -23.69 13.16 5.56
CA CYS A 42 -22.71 13.74 6.49
C CYS A 42 -23.04 15.21 6.80
N SER A 43 -23.31 16.01 5.77
CA SER A 43 -23.66 17.43 5.92
C SER A 43 -24.98 17.65 6.66
N ILE A 44 -25.97 16.77 6.44
CA ILE A 44 -27.25 16.81 7.17
C ILE A 44 -26.99 16.55 8.65
N LEU A 45 -26.26 15.48 8.98
CA LEU A 45 -25.98 15.13 10.38
C LEU A 45 -25.12 16.18 11.09
N ALA A 46 -24.20 16.87 10.39
CA ALA A 46 -23.39 17.95 10.96
C ALA A 46 -24.23 19.13 11.50
N VAL A 47 -25.42 19.37 10.95
CA VAL A 47 -26.28 20.52 11.31
C VAL A 47 -27.51 20.10 12.10
N LEU A 48 -27.96 18.84 11.96
CA LEU A 48 -29.21 18.38 12.57
C LEU A 48 -29.28 18.58 14.09
N PRO A 49 -28.22 18.32 14.90
CA PRO A 49 -28.28 18.55 16.36
C PRO A 49 -28.58 20.00 16.74
N ILE A 50 -27.94 20.98 16.09
CA ILE A 50 -28.22 22.40 16.36
C ILE A 50 -29.57 22.84 15.82
N GLY A 51 -30.05 22.21 14.74
CA GLY A 51 -31.37 22.48 14.19
C GLY A 51 -32.50 21.96 15.08
N LEU A 52 -32.32 20.79 15.71
CA LEU A 52 -33.24 20.20 16.68
C LEU A 52 -33.23 20.99 18.00
N ALA A 53 -32.06 21.34 18.52
CA ALA A 53 -31.93 22.12 19.76
C ALA A 53 -32.15 23.64 19.58
N ASN A 54 -32.50 24.09 18.37
CA ASN A 54 -32.67 25.49 17.99
C ASN A 54 -31.47 26.39 18.39
N ILE A 55 -30.26 25.86 18.30
CA ILE A 55 -29.01 26.55 18.66
C ILE A 55 -28.55 27.41 17.48
N PRO A 56 -28.21 28.70 17.69
CA PRO A 56 -27.63 29.53 16.64
C PRO A 56 -26.29 28.96 16.13
N ALA A 57 -26.05 29.04 14.82
CA ALA A 57 -24.80 28.55 14.21
C ALA A 57 -23.54 29.33 14.65
N ASN A 58 -23.69 30.50 15.27
CA ASN A 58 -22.61 31.29 15.87
C ASN A 58 -22.43 31.01 17.37
N SER A 59 -23.14 30.03 17.93
CA SER A 59 -22.98 29.62 19.32
C SER A 59 -21.58 29.07 19.57
N SER A 60 -20.98 29.41 20.72
CA SER A 60 -19.68 28.89 21.14
C SER A 60 -19.66 27.36 21.26
N LEU A 61 -20.81 26.75 21.59
CA LEU A 61 -20.95 25.29 21.66
C LEU A 61 -20.73 24.60 20.31
N PHE A 62 -21.14 25.24 19.21
CA PHE A 62 -20.99 24.69 17.86
C PHE A 62 -19.69 25.14 17.19
N LEU A 63 -19.23 26.37 17.47
CA LEU A 63 -18.09 26.95 16.75
C LEU A 63 -16.79 26.18 17.02
N SER A 64 -16.55 25.73 18.26
CA SER A 64 -15.38 24.91 18.57
C SER A 64 -15.39 23.57 17.81
N ASP A 65 -16.55 22.91 17.76
CA ASP A 65 -16.76 21.65 17.03
C ASP A 65 -16.57 21.84 15.53
N PHE A 66 -17.13 22.92 14.98
CA PHE A 66 -17.01 23.30 13.59
C PHE A 66 -15.55 23.53 13.18
N ILE A 67 -14.78 24.25 14.01
CA ILE A 67 -13.35 24.49 13.75
C ILE A 67 -12.59 23.16 13.73
N ILE A 68 -12.82 22.26 14.69
CA ILE A 68 -12.19 20.94 14.71
C ILE A 68 -12.55 20.16 13.45
N GLY A 69 -13.84 20.06 13.13
CA GLY A 69 -14.31 19.38 11.93
C GLY A 69 -13.66 19.92 10.66
N LEU A 70 -13.59 21.25 10.51
CA LEU A 70 -12.97 21.91 9.37
C LEU A 70 -11.47 21.60 9.25
N LEU A 71 -10.74 21.61 10.37
CA LEU A 71 -9.31 21.26 10.39
C LEU A 71 -9.08 19.83 9.93
N TRP A 72 -9.92 18.89 10.35
CA TRP A 72 -9.84 17.51 9.88
C TRP A 72 -10.19 17.35 8.40
N ILE A 73 -11.18 18.11 7.89
CA ILE A 73 -11.48 18.13 6.44
C ILE A 73 -10.28 18.63 5.64
N VAL A 74 -9.59 19.66 6.12
CA VAL A 74 -8.64 20.44 5.30
C VAL A 74 -7.19 20.02 5.48
N VAL A 75 -6.69 19.90 6.72
CA VAL A 75 -5.25 19.93 6.99
C VAL A 75 -4.50 18.78 6.33
N TYR A 76 -4.73 17.53 6.74
CA TYR A 76 -3.98 16.40 6.17
C TYR A 76 -4.13 16.32 4.65
N PRO A 77 -5.36 16.40 4.09
CA PRO A 77 -5.54 16.28 2.64
C PRO A 77 -4.87 17.41 1.85
N PHE A 78 -4.88 18.65 2.36
CA PHE A 78 -4.24 19.80 1.71
C PHE A 78 -2.72 19.69 1.74
N LEU A 79 -2.15 19.36 2.90
CA LEU A 79 -0.70 19.22 3.05
C LEU A 79 -0.17 18.07 2.19
N TYR A 80 -0.91 16.96 2.12
CA TYR A 80 -0.59 15.86 1.22
C TYR A 80 -0.64 16.30 -0.24
N PHE A 81 -1.70 17.02 -0.65
CA PHE A 81 -1.82 17.56 -2.00
C PHE A 81 -0.62 18.45 -2.35
N LEU A 82 -0.28 19.44 -1.52
CA LEU A 82 0.86 20.32 -1.77
C LEU A 82 2.18 19.56 -1.96
N THR A 83 2.35 18.46 -1.22
CA THR A 83 3.55 17.63 -1.24
C THR A 83 3.62 16.70 -2.46
N TYR A 84 2.50 16.05 -2.80
CA TYR A 84 2.51 14.84 -3.63
C TYR A 84 1.70 14.93 -4.92
N HIS A 85 0.91 15.99 -5.18
CA HIS A 85 0.04 16.07 -6.37
C HIS A 85 0.73 15.96 -7.73
N LYS A 86 2.06 16.14 -7.80
CA LYS A 86 2.84 16.00 -9.04
C LYS A 86 3.56 14.65 -9.18
N ASN A 87 3.59 13.85 -8.12
CA ASN A 87 4.41 12.63 -8.04
C ASN A 87 3.55 11.39 -7.84
N SER A 88 2.52 11.52 -7.00
CA SER A 88 1.56 10.47 -6.76
C SER A 88 0.56 10.45 -7.90
N SER A 89 0.43 9.30 -8.53
CA SER A 89 -0.45 9.13 -9.68
C SER A 89 -1.93 9.29 -9.33
N ASP A 90 -2.30 8.94 -8.10
CA ASP A 90 -3.66 9.06 -7.59
C ASP A 90 -3.73 9.04 -6.06
N PHE A 91 -4.64 9.82 -5.49
CA PHE A 91 -4.98 9.81 -4.06
C PHE A 91 -6.30 10.54 -3.80
N GLY A 92 -6.96 10.24 -2.66
CA GLY A 92 -8.16 10.92 -2.23
C GLY A 92 -8.60 10.62 -0.79
N PHE A 93 -8.63 11.64 0.06
CA PHE A 93 -8.84 11.55 1.50
C PHE A 93 -10.29 11.80 1.92
N HIS A 94 -11.19 11.01 1.36
CA HIS A 94 -12.62 11.17 1.59
C HIS A 94 -13.06 10.84 3.03
N PHE A 95 -12.32 10.00 3.76
CA PHE A 95 -12.63 9.70 5.16
C PHE A 95 -12.31 10.86 6.10
N ASP A 96 -11.32 11.70 5.79
CA ASP A 96 -11.03 12.94 6.50
C ASP A 96 -12.22 13.91 6.41
N THR A 97 -12.83 14.02 5.21
CA THR A 97 -14.05 14.81 5.03
C THR A 97 -15.24 14.24 5.80
N VAL A 98 -15.44 12.92 5.75
CA VAL A 98 -16.51 12.22 6.48
C VAL A 98 -16.34 12.36 7.98
N PHE A 99 -15.11 12.19 8.48
CA PHE A 99 -14.78 12.34 9.90
C PHE A 99 -15.05 13.77 10.36
N GLY A 100 -14.56 14.78 9.63
CA GLY A 100 -14.74 16.17 10.00
C GLY A 100 -16.21 16.60 10.05
N LEU A 101 -17.07 16.14 9.14
CA LEU A 101 -18.51 16.42 9.20
C LEU A 101 -19.21 15.69 10.35
N TYR A 102 -18.85 14.44 10.62
CA TYR A 102 -19.48 13.65 11.68
C TYR A 102 -18.98 13.99 13.08
N ILE A 103 -17.73 14.45 13.24
CA ILE A 103 -17.22 14.85 14.55
C ILE A 103 -17.91 16.13 15.04
N ILE A 104 -18.29 17.03 14.12
CA ILE A 104 -19.15 18.19 14.41
C ILE A 104 -20.46 17.70 15.03
N ALA A 105 -21.16 16.79 14.34
CA ALA A 105 -22.43 16.25 14.81
C ALA A 105 -22.31 15.55 16.16
N TRP A 106 -21.25 14.75 16.35
CA TRP A 106 -21.04 13.95 17.55
C TRP A 106 -20.71 14.81 18.77
N LEU A 107 -19.76 15.74 18.67
CA LEU A 107 -19.39 16.66 19.76
C LEU A 107 -20.57 17.54 20.15
N THR A 108 -21.26 18.12 19.18
CA THR A 108 -22.40 19.00 19.46
C THR A 108 -23.55 18.22 20.10
N SER A 109 -23.86 17.00 19.61
CA SER A 109 -24.88 16.14 20.24
C SER A 109 -24.52 15.80 21.69
N LEU A 110 -23.24 15.49 21.95
CA LEU A 110 -22.76 15.17 23.29
C LEU A 110 -22.92 16.35 24.25
N LYS A 111 -22.55 17.57 23.83
CA LYS A 111 -22.71 18.80 24.64
C LYS A 111 -24.17 19.13 24.93
N ILE A 112 -25.04 18.97 23.94
CA ILE A 112 -26.49 19.18 24.09
C ILE A 112 -27.03 18.21 25.14
N LEU A 113 -26.70 16.92 25.06
CA LEU A 113 -27.17 15.91 26.00
C LEU A 113 -26.65 16.14 27.42
N ILE A 114 -25.36 16.47 27.58
CA ILE A 114 -24.77 16.81 28.89
C ILE A 114 -25.53 17.97 29.54
N SER A 115 -25.83 19.00 28.75
CA SER A 115 -26.53 20.20 29.24
C SER A 115 -28.03 19.95 29.49
N GLN A 116 -28.68 19.09 28.69
CA GLN A 116 -30.08 18.70 28.84
C GLN A 116 -30.33 17.93 30.15
N PHE A 117 -29.49 16.96 30.48
CA PHE A 117 -29.65 16.15 31.70
C PHE A 117 -29.21 16.88 32.97
N ASN A 118 -28.41 17.94 32.82
CA ASN A 118 -27.92 18.80 33.88
C ASN A 118 -27.26 18.04 35.07
N PHE A 119 -26.66 16.88 34.79
CA PHE A 119 -25.98 16.04 35.78
C PHE A 119 -24.47 16.06 35.51
N LEU A 120 -23.67 16.49 36.49
CA LEU A 120 -22.22 16.65 36.36
C LEU A 120 -21.79 17.48 35.12
N THR A 121 -22.62 18.47 34.74
CA THR A 121 -22.46 19.28 33.52
C THR A 121 -21.05 19.86 33.38
N ILE A 122 -20.54 20.55 34.42
CA ILE A 122 -19.21 21.18 34.37
C ILE A 122 -18.09 20.13 34.22
N PRO A 123 -17.97 19.10 35.09
CA PRO A 123 -16.98 18.03 34.91
C PRO A 123 -17.04 17.37 33.52
N LEU A 124 -18.23 17.07 33.01
CA LEU A 124 -18.39 16.40 31.71
C LEU A 124 -18.00 17.33 30.54
N LEU A 125 -18.35 18.62 30.58
CA LEU A 125 -17.93 19.59 29.56
C LEU A 125 -16.41 19.86 29.61
N LEU A 126 -15.78 19.77 30.77
CA LEU A 126 -14.32 19.79 30.89
C LEU A 126 -13.69 18.57 30.19
N LEU A 127 -14.25 17.37 30.37
CA LEU A 127 -13.77 16.18 29.65
C LEU A 127 -13.96 16.31 28.14
N VAL A 128 -15.09 16.86 27.68
CA VAL A 128 -15.31 17.17 26.26
C VAL A 128 -14.26 18.17 25.76
N SER A 129 -13.95 19.21 26.54
CA SER A 129 -12.91 20.20 26.18
C SER A 129 -11.53 19.57 26.05
N ILE A 130 -11.15 18.66 26.97
CA ILE A 130 -9.88 17.92 26.88
C ILE A 130 -9.85 17.08 25.60
N PHE A 131 -10.96 16.41 25.28
CA PHE A 131 -11.07 15.60 24.07
C PHE A 131 -10.96 16.44 22.79
N GLU A 132 -11.63 17.59 22.75
CA GLU A 132 -11.52 18.57 21.67
C GLU A 132 -10.10 19.07 21.47
N ILE A 133 -9.39 19.38 22.55
CA ILE A 133 -7.99 19.80 22.51
C ILE A 133 -7.14 18.70 21.88
N ILE A 134 -7.32 17.44 22.27
CA ILE A 134 -6.58 16.31 21.66
C ILE A 134 -6.86 16.23 20.15
N LEU A 135 -8.13 16.34 19.74
CA LEU A 135 -8.51 16.32 18.32
C LEU A 135 -7.98 17.52 17.54
N PHE A 136 -7.85 18.68 18.17
CA PHE A 136 -7.29 19.89 17.57
C PHE A 136 -5.77 19.82 17.42
N LEU A 137 -5.06 19.24 18.40
CA LEU A 137 -3.60 19.12 18.38
C LEU A 137 -3.10 18.25 17.22
N ILE A 138 -3.86 17.25 16.78
CA ILE A 138 -3.45 16.35 15.69
C ILE A 138 -3.25 17.13 14.36
N PRO A 139 -4.23 17.88 13.81
CA PRO A 139 -4.00 18.76 12.67
C PRO A 139 -2.95 19.84 12.94
N LEU A 140 -2.89 20.41 14.15
CA LEU A 140 -1.92 21.46 14.47
C LEU A 140 -0.48 20.97 14.31
N ILE A 141 -0.16 19.77 14.81
CA ILE A 141 1.17 19.15 14.69
C ILE A 141 1.55 18.99 13.21
N GLN A 142 0.60 18.60 12.36
CA GLN A 142 0.85 18.45 10.92
C GLN A 142 1.15 19.79 10.24
N VAL A 143 0.42 20.86 10.59
CA VAL A 143 0.70 22.21 10.09
C VAL A 143 2.09 22.68 10.52
N LEU A 144 2.44 22.52 11.80
CA LEU A 144 3.75 22.92 12.33
C LEU A 144 4.88 22.13 11.65
N TYR A 145 4.72 20.82 11.49
CA TYR A 145 5.66 19.98 10.77
C TYR A 145 5.86 20.48 9.33
N TYR A 146 4.76 20.75 8.60
CA TYR A 146 4.84 21.24 7.24
C TYR A 146 5.49 22.62 7.14
N ILE A 147 5.24 23.53 8.09
CA ILE A 147 5.88 24.85 8.11
C ILE A 147 7.41 24.72 8.15
N VAL A 148 7.92 23.77 8.94
CA VAL A 148 9.36 23.53 9.12
C VAL A 148 9.95 22.77 7.94
N TYR A 149 9.38 21.63 7.58
CA TYR A 149 10.00 20.68 6.63
C TYR A 149 9.50 20.83 5.19
N LYS A 150 8.43 21.61 4.95
CA LYS A 150 7.78 21.80 3.64
C LYS A 150 7.34 20.50 2.97
N ILE A 151 7.11 19.47 3.78
CA ILE A 151 6.65 18.15 3.36
C ILE A 151 5.53 17.71 4.31
N CYS A 152 4.52 17.04 3.80
CA CYS A 152 3.49 16.40 4.62
C CYS A 152 4.14 15.34 5.52
N ILE A 153 3.57 15.12 6.71
CA ILE A 153 4.02 14.02 7.57
C ILE A 153 3.92 12.71 6.79
N ASN A 154 5.04 12.01 6.71
CA ASN A 154 5.20 10.72 6.06
C ASN A 154 5.56 9.64 7.08
N ASP A 155 5.75 8.42 6.57
CA ASP A 155 6.16 7.24 7.32
C ASP A 155 7.46 7.44 8.10
N THR A 156 8.46 8.08 7.50
CA THR A 156 9.75 8.38 8.13
C THR A 156 9.59 9.28 9.35
N ALA A 157 8.80 10.34 9.24
CA ALA A 157 8.55 11.27 10.35
C ALA A 157 7.86 10.59 11.54
N ILE A 158 6.90 9.69 11.28
CA ILE A 158 6.22 8.94 12.34
C ILE A 158 7.14 7.86 12.92
N ALA A 159 7.98 7.22 12.11
CA ALA A 159 8.95 6.25 12.59
C ALA A 159 9.94 6.90 13.55
N LEU A 160 10.49 8.06 13.18
CA LEU A 160 11.34 8.88 14.06
C LEU A 160 10.63 9.24 15.36
N PHE A 161 9.35 9.63 15.32
CA PHE A 161 8.57 9.90 16.53
C PHE A 161 8.51 8.71 17.50
N PHE A 162 8.45 7.46 16.99
CA PHE A 162 8.47 6.26 17.83
C PHE A 162 9.87 5.85 18.29
N GLU A 163 10.92 6.26 17.58
CA GLU A 163 12.32 6.00 17.93
C GLU A 163 12.87 7.03 18.92
N THR A 164 12.37 8.27 18.85
CA THR A 164 12.75 9.37 19.74
C THR A 164 12.43 9.07 21.19
N ASP A 165 13.42 9.29 22.06
CA ASP A 165 13.24 9.12 23.49
C ASP A 165 12.83 10.42 24.22
N HIS A 166 12.43 10.28 25.48
CA HIS A 166 11.96 11.40 26.29
C HIS A 166 13.04 12.47 26.53
N ASN A 167 14.31 12.07 26.68
CA ASN A 167 15.41 13.00 26.87
C ASN A 167 15.71 13.79 25.58
N GLU A 168 15.67 13.14 24.42
CA GLU A 168 15.80 13.83 23.12
C GLU A 168 14.73 14.93 22.95
N SER A 169 13.49 14.66 23.36
CA SER A 169 12.41 15.66 23.33
C SER A 169 12.69 16.86 24.24
N ILE A 170 13.24 16.63 25.43
CA ILE A 170 13.63 17.69 26.37
C ILE A 170 14.81 18.49 25.82
N GLU A 171 15.83 17.81 25.28
CA GLU A 171 17.00 18.44 24.70
C GLU A 171 16.63 19.30 23.49
N PHE A 172 15.73 18.80 22.62
CA PHE A 172 15.18 19.56 21.52
C PHE A 172 14.49 20.83 22.01
N TYR A 173 13.60 20.75 23.00
CA TYR A 173 12.93 21.93 23.55
C TYR A 173 13.92 22.94 24.16
N LYS A 174 14.93 22.46 24.89
CA LYS A 174 16.00 23.31 25.45
C LYS A 174 16.88 23.96 24.39
N SER A 175 17.01 23.33 23.21
CA SER A 175 17.76 23.89 22.09
C SER A 175 17.03 25.05 21.39
N LEU A 176 15.72 25.20 21.59
CA LEU A 176 14.94 26.28 20.99
C LEU A 176 15.33 27.66 21.59
N PRO A 177 15.22 28.76 20.82
CA PRO A 177 15.36 30.11 21.35
C PRO A 177 14.47 30.35 22.60
N LYS A 178 14.98 31.07 23.60
CA LYS A 178 14.24 31.37 24.85
C LYS A 178 12.87 32.00 24.62
N SER A 179 12.73 32.83 23.56
CA SER A 179 11.44 33.41 23.17
C SER A 179 10.42 32.33 22.77
N LEU A 180 10.83 31.31 22.02
CA LEU A 180 9.97 30.18 21.65
C LEU A 180 9.67 29.27 22.84
N GLN A 181 10.63 29.05 23.73
CA GLN A 181 10.39 28.31 24.98
C GLN A 181 9.32 28.96 25.86
N ILE A 182 9.20 30.29 25.88
CA ILE A 182 8.14 30.98 26.63
C ILE A 182 6.84 31.02 25.81
N LEU A 183 6.93 31.27 24.51
CA LEU A 183 5.77 31.45 23.64
C LEU A 183 4.96 30.15 23.48
N LEU A 184 5.61 28.99 23.34
CA LEU A 184 4.92 27.71 23.10
C LEU A 184 3.98 27.32 24.25
N PRO A 185 4.39 27.32 25.54
CA PRO A 185 3.48 27.11 26.67
C PRO A 185 2.34 28.12 26.72
N VAL A 186 2.59 29.40 26.44
CA VAL A 186 1.55 30.45 26.43
C VAL A 186 0.50 30.17 25.36
N ILE A 187 0.91 29.77 24.16
CA ILE A 187 0.00 29.37 23.08
C ILE A 187 -0.83 28.15 23.48
N ILE A 188 -0.20 27.12 24.05
CA ILE A 188 -0.91 25.90 24.50
C ILE A 188 -1.94 26.24 25.58
N ILE A 189 -1.56 27.03 26.59
CA ILE A 189 -2.47 27.48 27.65
C ILE A 189 -3.63 28.28 27.04
N SER A 190 -3.36 29.20 26.11
CA SER A 190 -4.39 30.00 25.45
C SER A 190 -5.39 29.13 24.66
N ILE A 191 -4.90 28.12 23.93
CA ILE A 191 -5.75 27.15 23.22
C ILE A 191 -6.62 26.39 24.22
N CYS A 192 -6.03 25.83 25.28
CA CYS A 192 -6.75 25.10 26.32
C CYS A 192 -7.84 25.97 26.98
N SER A 193 -7.48 27.19 27.38
CA SER A 193 -8.41 28.15 27.98
C SER A 193 -9.54 28.51 27.02
N THR A 194 -9.27 28.65 25.72
CA THR A 194 -10.29 28.97 24.71
C THR A 194 -11.32 27.86 24.56
N PHE A 195 -10.90 26.59 24.46
CA PHE A 195 -11.83 25.46 24.37
C PHE A 195 -12.66 25.29 25.65
N ILE A 196 -12.00 25.36 26.82
CA ILE A 196 -12.68 25.30 28.12
C ILE A 196 -13.70 26.43 28.24
N TYR A 197 -13.31 27.65 27.91
CA TYR A 197 -14.21 28.80 27.94
C TYR A 197 -15.37 28.64 26.95
N SER A 198 -15.10 28.22 25.71
CA SER A 198 -16.14 28.03 24.68
C SER A 198 -17.25 27.08 25.12
N ASN A 199 -16.88 26.01 25.83
CA ASN A 199 -17.81 25.00 26.32
C ASN A 199 -18.51 25.38 27.63
N LEU A 200 -17.88 26.20 28.49
CA LEU A 200 -18.45 26.60 29.79
C LEU A 200 -19.17 27.96 29.77
N TYR A 201 -18.92 28.81 28.76
CA TYR A 201 -19.41 30.20 28.74
C TYR A 201 -20.93 30.32 28.62
N ASN A 202 -21.58 29.38 27.91
CA ASN A 202 -23.03 29.35 27.75
C ASN A 202 -23.57 27.94 28.03
N THR A 203 -23.65 27.56 29.31
CA THR A 203 -24.39 26.36 29.71
C THR A 203 -25.89 26.63 29.56
N TYR A 204 -26.42 26.44 28.36
CA TYR A 204 -27.85 26.56 28.12
C TYR A 204 -28.58 25.44 28.85
N ALA A 205 -29.62 25.77 29.61
CA ALA A 205 -30.64 24.80 29.94
C ALA A 205 -31.44 24.53 28.67
N PHE A 206 -31.23 23.37 28.05
CA PHE A 206 -32.04 22.94 26.93
C PHE A 206 -33.36 22.35 27.44
N LEU A 207 -34.45 22.66 26.74
CA LEU A 207 -35.77 22.04 26.95
C LEU A 207 -36.17 21.39 25.62
N LEU A 208 -35.48 20.29 25.29
CA LEU A 208 -35.80 19.50 24.10
C LEU A 208 -37.14 18.78 24.26
N ASP A 209 -37.92 18.73 23.18
CA ASP A 209 -39.07 17.83 23.10
C ASP A 209 -38.63 16.36 23.08
N GLY A 210 -39.52 15.45 23.47
CA GLY A 210 -39.19 14.02 23.57
C GLY A 210 -38.63 13.43 22.27
N TRP A 211 -39.23 13.75 21.11
CA TRP A 211 -38.76 13.23 19.82
C TRP A 211 -37.39 13.81 19.41
N GLU A 212 -37.12 15.09 19.71
CA GLU A 212 -35.84 15.75 19.43
C GLU A 212 -34.72 15.11 20.24
N LEU A 213 -34.99 14.87 21.54
CA LEU A 213 -34.08 14.16 22.44
C LEU A 213 -33.77 12.76 21.92
N TYR A 214 -34.78 11.98 21.54
CA TYR A 214 -34.56 10.64 20.97
C TYR A 214 -33.74 10.68 19.67
N CYS A 215 -33.98 11.67 18.81
CA CYS A 215 -33.18 11.88 17.60
C CYS A 215 -31.71 12.18 17.92
N ILE A 216 -31.43 13.10 18.85
CA ILE A 216 -30.05 13.47 19.24
C ILE A 216 -29.34 12.28 19.90
N ILE A 217 -30.02 11.51 20.76
CA ILE A 217 -29.48 10.28 21.34
C ILE A 217 -29.14 9.26 20.25
N ALA A 218 -30.05 9.04 19.28
CA ALA A 218 -29.82 8.12 18.18
C ALA A 218 -28.62 8.53 17.32
N ILE A 219 -28.48 9.82 17.00
CA ILE A 219 -27.32 10.38 16.29
C ILE A 219 -26.04 10.12 17.08
N MET A 220 -26.02 10.47 18.37
CA MET A 220 -24.85 10.30 19.23
C MET A 220 -24.42 8.83 19.35
N LEU A 221 -25.35 7.90 19.56
CA LEU A 221 -25.05 6.47 19.64
C LEU A 221 -24.57 5.90 18.30
N PHE A 222 -25.24 6.24 17.19
CA PHE A 222 -24.83 5.82 15.86
C PHE A 222 -23.41 6.30 15.53
N LEU A 223 -23.14 7.60 15.74
CA LEU A 223 -21.84 8.19 15.47
C LEU A 223 -20.75 7.71 16.44
N THR A 224 -21.10 7.40 17.69
CA THR A 224 -20.15 6.78 18.64
C THR A 224 -19.63 5.45 18.07
N TYR A 225 -20.55 4.60 17.57
CA TYR A 225 -20.15 3.35 16.92
C TYR A 225 -19.41 3.60 15.60
N TYR A 226 -19.91 4.49 14.74
CA TYR A 226 -19.39 4.67 13.39
C TYR A 226 -18.01 5.36 13.35
N LEU A 227 -17.76 6.31 14.25
CA LEU A 227 -16.47 7.01 14.34
C LEU A 227 -15.40 6.19 15.05
N TRP A 228 -15.74 5.59 16.20
CA TRP A 228 -14.76 5.09 17.17
C TRP A 228 -14.59 3.57 17.19
N ASN A 229 -15.25 2.83 16.29
CA ASN A 229 -15.04 1.38 16.20
C ASN A 229 -13.55 1.06 15.91
N PRO A 230 -12.87 0.24 16.73
CA PRO A 230 -11.42 0.02 16.61
C PRO A 230 -11.02 -0.80 15.38
N LYS A 231 -11.97 -1.40 14.66
CA LYS A 231 -11.72 -2.20 13.45
C LYS A 231 -12.19 -1.54 12.16
N LYS A 232 -13.28 -0.76 12.23
CA LYS A 232 -13.96 -0.22 11.04
C LYS A 232 -14.39 1.24 11.18
N GLY A 233 -14.00 1.90 12.27
CA GLY A 233 -14.36 3.28 12.55
C GLY A 233 -13.81 4.23 11.48
N VAL A 234 -14.48 5.36 11.29
CA VAL A 234 -13.98 6.39 10.35
C VAL A 234 -12.67 6.98 10.83
N PHE A 235 -12.50 7.20 12.15
CA PHE A 235 -11.31 7.86 12.71
C PHE A 235 -10.01 7.16 12.32
N ILE A 236 -9.95 5.84 12.47
CA ILE A 236 -8.75 5.04 12.16
C ILE A 236 -8.43 4.93 10.65
N ARG A 237 -9.32 5.45 9.80
CA ARG A 237 -9.22 5.44 8.32
C ARG A 237 -9.05 6.84 7.75
N THR A 238 -8.89 7.85 8.60
CA THR A 238 -8.43 9.17 8.18
C THR A 238 -6.95 9.08 7.82
N GLY A 239 -6.50 9.85 6.82
CA GLY A 239 -5.20 9.61 6.20
C GLY A 239 -4.03 9.65 7.18
N PHE A 240 -4.00 10.62 8.10
CA PHE A 240 -2.96 10.70 9.13
C PHE A 240 -2.99 9.53 10.12
N ILE A 241 -4.18 9.15 10.60
CA ILE A 241 -4.31 8.10 11.63
C ILE A 241 -4.05 6.72 11.04
N GLU A 242 -4.50 6.47 9.81
CA GLU A 242 -4.18 5.24 9.07
C GLU A 242 -2.67 5.08 8.91
N LEU A 243 -1.97 6.13 8.45
CA LEU A 243 -0.51 6.15 8.35
C LEU A 243 0.16 5.90 9.71
N PHE A 244 -0.30 6.57 10.78
CA PHE A 244 0.27 6.39 12.11
C PHE A 244 0.14 4.95 12.63
N LEU A 245 -1.03 4.33 12.41
CA LEU A 245 -1.28 2.94 12.80
C LEU A 245 -0.47 1.95 11.95
N ASP A 246 -0.33 2.20 10.65
CA ASP A 246 0.46 1.38 9.75
C ASP A 246 1.95 1.41 10.10
N VAL A 247 2.52 2.59 10.39
CA VAL A 247 3.91 2.71 10.87
C VAL A 247 4.09 2.02 12.21
N LYS A 248 3.17 2.20 13.18
CA LYS A 248 3.23 1.52 14.47
C LYS A 248 3.21 0.00 14.32
N LYS A 249 2.35 -0.52 13.44
CA LYS A 249 2.28 -1.95 13.12
C LYS A 249 3.58 -2.42 12.47
N TYR A 250 4.07 -1.69 11.48
CA TYR A 250 5.32 -1.98 10.78
C TYR A 250 6.52 -2.08 11.73
N LEU A 251 6.69 -1.13 12.66
CA LEU A 251 7.79 -1.17 13.65
C LEU A 251 7.70 -2.41 14.55
N LYS A 252 6.50 -2.75 15.01
CA LYS A 252 6.26 -3.96 15.81
C LYS A 252 6.58 -5.24 15.04
N GLU A 253 6.12 -5.34 13.80
CA GLU A 253 6.36 -6.50 12.93
C GLU A 253 7.84 -6.59 12.53
N THR A 254 8.52 -5.45 12.31
CA THR A 254 9.96 -5.37 12.03
C THR A 254 10.79 -5.91 13.17
N LYS A 255 10.49 -5.50 14.42
CA LYS A 255 11.19 -6.03 15.59
C LYS A 255 11.04 -7.55 15.68
N LYS A 256 9.80 -8.05 15.58
CA LYS A 256 9.52 -9.49 15.60
C LYS A 256 10.24 -10.24 14.48
N TYR A 257 10.22 -9.72 13.27
CA TYR A 257 10.86 -10.34 12.11
C TYR A 257 12.39 -10.38 12.27
N LYS A 258 13.01 -9.29 12.73
CA LYS A 258 14.46 -9.21 12.99
C LYS A 258 14.91 -10.24 14.05
N ASP A 259 14.18 -10.35 15.15
CA ASP A 259 14.49 -11.28 16.24
C ASP A 259 14.49 -12.73 15.74
N LEU A 260 13.43 -13.12 15.02
CA LEU A 260 13.33 -14.46 14.41
C LEU A 260 14.28 -14.67 13.24
N HIS A 261 14.66 -13.59 12.52
CA HIS A 261 15.55 -13.63 11.36
C HIS A 261 16.95 -14.03 11.76
N LYS A 262 17.44 -13.43 12.85
CA LYS A 262 18.78 -13.72 13.37
C LYS A 262 18.95 -15.21 13.67
N GLU A 263 17.96 -15.84 14.31
CA GLU A 263 18.00 -17.27 14.66
C GLU A 263 17.98 -18.16 13.41
N ARG A 264 16.99 -17.98 12.52
CA ARG A 264 16.88 -18.82 11.31
C ARG A 264 18.06 -18.63 10.36
N PHE A 265 18.55 -17.40 10.19
CA PHE A 265 19.69 -17.12 9.31
C PHE A 265 20.99 -17.75 9.82
N GLN A 266 21.15 -17.91 11.14
CA GLN A 266 22.30 -18.63 11.71
C GLN A 266 22.21 -20.14 11.44
N GLN A 267 21.03 -20.73 11.52
CA GLN A 267 20.78 -22.16 11.29
C GLN A 267 20.72 -22.54 9.81
N LEU A 268 20.49 -21.57 8.92
CA LEU A 268 20.42 -21.78 7.47
C LEU A 268 21.76 -22.23 6.89
N THR A 269 21.77 -23.40 6.27
CA THR A 269 22.89 -23.94 5.49
C THR A 269 22.55 -23.89 4.00
N VAL A 270 23.49 -23.41 3.19
CA VAL A 270 23.35 -23.33 1.74
C VAL A 270 24.68 -23.74 1.10
N HIS A 271 24.63 -24.66 0.16
CA HIS A 271 25.77 -25.18 -0.56
C HIS A 271 25.59 -24.97 -2.07
N PRO A 272 26.20 -23.93 -2.66
CA PRO A 272 26.23 -23.77 -4.10
C PRO A 272 27.01 -24.88 -4.79
N SER A 273 26.50 -25.36 -5.92
CA SER A 273 27.19 -26.38 -6.72
C SER A 273 28.51 -25.86 -7.30
N THR A 274 29.49 -26.76 -7.37
CA THR A 274 30.78 -26.50 -8.01
C THR A 274 30.80 -27.06 -9.45
N PRO A 275 31.55 -26.41 -10.38
CA PRO A 275 32.30 -25.17 -10.21
C PRO A 275 31.41 -23.92 -10.18
N GLN A 276 31.87 -22.81 -9.59
CA GLN A 276 31.20 -21.49 -9.64
C GLN A 276 31.48 -20.75 -10.95
N PHE A 277 30.71 -19.70 -11.27
CA PHE A 277 30.96 -18.89 -12.48
C PHE A 277 32.35 -18.26 -12.40
N ALA A 278 33.09 -18.27 -13.52
CA ALA A 278 34.48 -17.79 -13.55
C ALA A 278 34.58 -16.26 -13.43
N ASN A 279 33.52 -15.54 -13.80
CA ASN A 279 33.43 -14.09 -13.70
C ASN A 279 32.21 -13.71 -12.86
N PRO A 280 32.22 -12.52 -12.22
CA PRO A 280 31.04 -11.94 -11.57
C PRO A 280 29.77 -12.08 -12.43
N SER A 281 28.71 -12.57 -11.84
CA SER A 281 27.50 -13.01 -12.53
C SER A 281 26.25 -12.46 -11.87
N THR A 282 25.22 -12.14 -12.66
CA THR A 282 23.98 -11.56 -12.14
C THR A 282 22.79 -12.45 -12.41
N ILE A 283 21.96 -12.65 -11.40
CA ILE A 283 20.65 -13.30 -11.46
C ILE A 283 19.60 -12.29 -11.04
N ILE A 284 18.52 -12.17 -11.82
CA ILE A 284 17.44 -11.22 -11.57
C ILE A 284 16.13 -11.97 -11.37
N MET A 285 15.40 -11.63 -10.32
CA MET A 285 14.01 -12.03 -10.11
C MET A 285 13.13 -10.78 -10.21
N VAL A 286 12.20 -10.77 -11.15
CA VAL A 286 11.27 -9.65 -11.39
C VAL A 286 9.87 -10.06 -10.95
N ILE A 287 9.36 -9.35 -9.95
CA ILE A 287 8.02 -9.52 -9.40
C ILE A 287 7.13 -8.46 -10.05
N GLY A 288 6.25 -8.91 -10.93
CA GLY A 288 5.19 -8.12 -11.55
C GLY A 288 3.96 -7.98 -10.65
N GLU A 289 3.08 -7.07 -11.02
CA GLU A 289 1.87 -6.74 -10.27
C GLU A 289 0.63 -6.79 -11.17
N SER A 290 -0.39 -7.56 -10.76
CA SER A 290 -1.73 -7.58 -11.37
C SER A 290 -1.81 -7.94 -12.89
N ALA A 291 -0.74 -8.48 -13.49
CA ALA A 291 -0.70 -8.85 -14.91
C ALA A 291 -1.36 -10.23 -15.15
N SER A 292 -2.24 -10.30 -16.16
CA SER A 292 -2.92 -11.52 -16.57
C SER A 292 -2.35 -12.05 -17.87
N ARG A 293 -1.98 -13.34 -17.91
CA ARG A 293 -1.49 -13.98 -19.14
C ARG A 293 -2.56 -14.03 -20.25
N ASP A 294 -3.83 -13.99 -19.87
CA ASP A 294 -4.98 -14.06 -20.77
C ASP A 294 -5.09 -12.79 -21.64
N TYR A 295 -4.39 -11.71 -21.26
CA TYR A 295 -4.29 -10.45 -22.00
C TYR A 295 -2.91 -10.25 -22.67
N MET A 296 -2.05 -11.28 -22.68
CA MET A 296 -0.69 -11.24 -23.24
C MET A 296 -0.60 -12.11 -24.49
N HIS A 297 -0.23 -11.50 -25.62
CA HIS A 297 -0.06 -12.19 -26.91
C HIS A 297 1.06 -13.26 -26.88
N ALA A 298 2.03 -13.11 -25.97
CA ALA A 298 3.06 -14.11 -25.76
C ALA A 298 2.53 -15.42 -25.16
N PHE A 299 1.41 -15.39 -24.43
CA PHE A 299 0.86 -16.52 -23.68
C PHE A 299 -0.47 -17.04 -24.22
N SER A 300 -1.22 -16.21 -24.95
CA SER A 300 -2.57 -16.50 -25.39
C SER A 300 -2.79 -15.97 -26.82
N ASN A 301 -3.93 -16.34 -27.40
CA ASN A 301 -4.37 -15.80 -28.69
C ASN A 301 -5.04 -14.42 -28.56
N TYR A 302 -4.60 -13.60 -27.60
CA TYR A 302 -5.17 -12.26 -27.41
C TYR A 302 -4.97 -11.42 -28.67
N LYS A 303 -6.04 -10.71 -29.08
CA LYS A 303 -6.13 -10.04 -30.38
C LYS A 303 -5.06 -8.94 -30.57
N GLU A 304 -4.76 -8.20 -29.51
CA GLU A 304 -3.78 -7.12 -29.53
C GLU A 304 -2.41 -7.67 -29.15
N ASN A 305 -1.36 -7.24 -29.86
CA ASN A 305 0.01 -7.60 -29.49
C ASN A 305 0.50 -6.73 -28.31
N THR A 306 0.04 -7.07 -27.11
CA THR A 306 0.41 -6.41 -25.85
C THR A 306 1.81 -6.76 -25.36
N THR A 307 2.49 -7.75 -25.95
CA THR A 307 3.82 -8.20 -25.52
C THR A 307 4.73 -8.43 -26.72
N PRO A 308 5.01 -7.40 -27.53
CA PRO A 308 5.78 -7.56 -28.76
C PRO A 308 7.21 -8.06 -28.53
N TRP A 309 7.90 -7.61 -27.46
CA TRP A 309 9.26 -8.06 -27.17
C TRP A 309 9.26 -9.53 -26.77
N LEU A 310 8.44 -9.93 -25.78
CA LEU A 310 8.41 -11.34 -25.37
C LEU A 310 7.94 -12.27 -26.50
N SER A 311 7.00 -11.82 -27.33
CA SER A 311 6.55 -12.59 -28.50
C SER A 311 7.67 -12.83 -29.50
N SER A 312 8.58 -11.85 -29.69
CA SER A 312 9.75 -12.01 -30.57
C SER A 312 10.80 -12.97 -30.02
N GLN A 313 10.69 -13.40 -28.74
CA GLN A 313 11.60 -14.35 -28.11
C GLN A 313 11.08 -15.79 -28.09
N LYS A 314 9.87 -16.07 -28.62
CA LYS A 314 9.26 -17.42 -28.56
C LYS A 314 10.15 -18.53 -29.15
N ASP A 315 10.87 -18.23 -30.22
CA ASP A 315 11.77 -19.18 -30.90
C ASP A 315 13.23 -19.07 -30.41
N ASN A 316 13.50 -18.18 -29.45
CA ASN A 316 14.82 -18.00 -28.89
C ASN A 316 15.09 -19.05 -27.81
N LYS A 317 16.07 -19.93 -28.03
CA LYS A 317 16.50 -20.94 -27.05
C LYS A 317 16.89 -20.36 -25.69
N ASN A 318 17.21 -19.08 -25.58
CA ASN A 318 17.56 -18.46 -24.31
C ASN A 318 16.32 -18.08 -23.49
N PHE A 319 15.09 -18.26 -24.02
CA PHE A 319 13.85 -17.94 -23.33
C PHE A 319 12.96 -19.17 -23.14
N ILE A 320 12.39 -19.30 -21.95
CA ILE A 320 11.38 -20.30 -21.62
C ILE A 320 10.12 -19.58 -21.16
N ILE A 321 9.01 -19.79 -21.88
CA ILE A 321 7.69 -19.27 -21.53
C ILE A 321 6.89 -20.39 -20.87
N PHE A 322 6.28 -20.08 -19.72
CA PHE A 322 5.51 -21.05 -18.94
C PHE A 322 4.01 -20.72 -19.03
N PRO A 323 3.22 -21.40 -19.90
CA PRO A 323 1.83 -21.02 -20.15
C PRO A 323 0.86 -21.43 -19.02
N ASN A 324 1.24 -22.32 -18.11
CA ASN A 324 0.34 -22.97 -17.15
C ASN A 324 0.58 -22.56 -15.68
N ILE A 325 0.92 -21.28 -15.46
CA ILE A 325 1.23 -20.74 -14.14
C ILE A 325 0.04 -20.05 -13.48
N TYR A 326 -0.16 -20.36 -12.19
CA TYR A 326 -1.22 -19.81 -11.37
C TYR A 326 -0.67 -19.08 -10.14
N ALA A 327 -1.31 -18.00 -9.73
CA ALA A 327 -1.06 -17.40 -8.44
C ALA A 327 -1.67 -18.26 -7.33
N CYS A 328 -1.02 -18.34 -6.17
CA CYS A 328 -1.59 -19.02 -5.01
C CYS A 328 -2.74 -18.23 -4.37
N LYS A 329 -2.86 -16.92 -4.63
CA LYS A 329 -3.97 -16.07 -4.21
C LYS A 329 -4.15 -14.90 -5.18
N ASP A 330 -5.33 -14.28 -5.20
CA ASP A 330 -5.68 -13.10 -5.99
C ASP A 330 -5.38 -11.77 -5.26
N MET A 331 -4.36 -11.77 -4.40
CA MET A 331 -3.94 -10.61 -3.61
C MET A 331 -2.43 -10.64 -3.38
N THR A 332 -1.79 -9.48 -3.48
CA THR A 332 -0.33 -9.30 -3.38
C THR A 332 0.26 -9.84 -2.08
N VAL A 333 -0.23 -9.43 -0.91
CA VAL A 333 0.39 -9.80 0.38
C VAL A 333 0.40 -11.32 0.61
N PRO A 334 -0.74 -12.04 0.52
CA PRO A 334 -0.70 -13.48 0.73
C PRO A 334 0.18 -14.22 -0.30
N VAL A 335 0.27 -13.73 -1.53
CA VAL A 335 1.17 -14.28 -2.55
C VAL A 335 2.62 -14.06 -2.15
N LEU A 336 3.02 -12.82 -1.84
CA LEU A 336 4.43 -12.49 -1.60
C LEU A 336 4.95 -13.05 -0.28
N GLU A 337 4.08 -13.26 0.72
CA GLU A 337 4.46 -14.05 1.91
C GLU A 337 4.86 -15.49 1.54
N CYS A 338 4.34 -16.04 0.44
CA CYS A 338 4.70 -17.36 -0.07
C CYS A 338 5.86 -17.31 -1.07
N VAL A 339 5.77 -16.50 -2.13
CA VAL A 339 6.80 -16.37 -3.17
C VAL A 339 8.19 -16.08 -2.60
N LEU A 340 8.26 -15.21 -1.59
CA LEU A 340 9.55 -14.74 -1.05
C LEU A 340 10.16 -15.68 -0.02
N THR A 341 9.45 -16.72 0.43
CA THR A 341 9.90 -17.59 1.52
C THR A 341 9.62 -19.06 1.23
N GLU A 342 10.15 -19.98 2.03
CA GLU A 342 9.83 -21.41 1.95
C GLU A 342 8.36 -21.76 2.29
N ARG A 343 7.56 -20.79 2.74
CA ARG A 343 6.13 -21.00 2.99
C ARG A 343 5.40 -21.19 1.67
N ASN A 344 4.60 -22.25 1.58
CA ASN A 344 3.70 -22.47 0.45
C ASN A 344 2.35 -23.01 0.94
N GLN A 345 1.38 -23.16 0.04
CA GLN A 345 0.03 -23.58 0.43
C GLN A 345 -0.09 -25.10 0.72
N TYR A 346 1.00 -25.85 0.59
CA TYR A 346 1.08 -27.28 0.85
C TYR A 346 1.81 -27.61 2.16
N ASN A 347 2.44 -26.61 2.79
CA ASN A 347 3.08 -26.72 4.09
C ASN A 347 2.40 -25.84 5.14
N ASN A 348 2.83 -25.97 6.40
CA ASN A 348 2.25 -25.24 7.53
C ASN A 348 3.14 -24.10 8.04
N TYR A 349 4.15 -23.71 7.25
CA TYR A 349 5.11 -22.70 7.67
C TYR A 349 4.45 -21.33 7.82
N LYS A 350 4.98 -20.54 8.75
CA LYS A 350 4.52 -19.19 9.04
C LYS A 350 5.55 -18.21 8.52
N PHE A 351 5.09 -17.17 7.84
CA PHE A 351 5.94 -16.15 7.21
C PHE A 351 7.11 -15.68 8.09
N TYR A 352 6.83 -15.30 9.35
CA TYR A 352 7.84 -14.80 10.28
C TYR A 352 8.92 -15.82 10.69
N ASN A 353 8.68 -17.11 10.46
CA ASN A 353 9.59 -18.20 10.80
C ASN A 353 10.29 -18.79 9.58
N SER A 354 9.88 -18.39 8.37
CA SER A 354 10.36 -18.95 7.12
C SER A 354 11.63 -18.25 6.63
N CYS A 355 12.59 -19.03 6.11
CA CYS A 355 13.73 -18.51 5.37
C CYS A 355 13.27 -17.85 4.06
N SER A 356 13.88 -16.72 3.72
CA SER A 356 13.56 -15.99 2.49
C SER A 356 14.52 -16.32 1.35
N ILE A 357 14.12 -16.04 0.12
CA ILE A 357 15.02 -16.21 -1.04
C ILE A 357 16.24 -15.29 -0.97
N ILE A 358 16.11 -14.13 -0.31
CA ILE A 358 17.25 -13.23 -0.02
C ILE A 358 18.23 -13.92 0.92
N ASP A 359 17.75 -14.64 1.94
CA ASP A 359 18.59 -15.40 2.86
C ASP A 359 19.39 -16.48 2.13
N ILE A 360 18.71 -17.23 1.24
CA ILE A 360 19.33 -18.25 0.38
C ILE A 360 20.41 -17.64 -0.51
N ALA A 361 20.08 -16.58 -1.26
CA ALA A 361 21.02 -15.93 -2.17
C ALA A 361 22.25 -15.39 -1.42
N LYS A 362 22.04 -14.78 -0.24
CA LYS A 362 23.12 -14.25 0.59
C LYS A 362 24.04 -15.35 1.11
N LYS A 363 23.48 -16.46 1.61
CA LYS A 363 24.26 -17.64 2.03
C LYS A 363 24.94 -18.36 0.87
N ALA A 364 24.38 -18.28 -0.34
CA ALA A 364 25.01 -18.76 -1.56
C ALA A 364 26.16 -17.87 -2.06
N GLY A 365 26.44 -16.75 -1.40
CA GLY A 365 27.57 -15.86 -1.71
C GLY A 365 27.25 -14.73 -2.70
N TYR A 366 25.97 -14.45 -2.96
CA TYR A 366 25.57 -13.31 -3.76
C TYR A 366 25.47 -12.04 -2.91
N LYS A 367 25.88 -10.91 -3.50
CA LYS A 367 25.45 -9.59 -3.06
C LYS A 367 23.98 -9.42 -3.43
N THR A 368 23.15 -9.09 -2.45
CA THR A 368 21.69 -9.03 -2.61
C THR A 368 21.19 -7.59 -2.76
N TYR A 369 20.41 -7.34 -3.80
CA TYR A 369 19.79 -6.05 -4.08
C TYR A 369 18.27 -6.21 -4.14
N TRP A 370 17.54 -5.26 -3.57
CA TRP A 370 16.09 -5.13 -3.70
C TRP A 370 15.74 -3.75 -4.21
N PHE A 371 15.10 -3.65 -5.37
CA PHE A 371 14.63 -2.39 -5.93
C PHE A 371 13.11 -2.44 -6.17
N SER A 372 12.37 -1.47 -5.63
CA SER A 372 10.90 -1.45 -5.68
C SER A 372 10.37 -0.13 -6.21
N ASN A 373 9.37 -0.21 -7.11
CA ASN A 373 8.53 0.92 -7.51
C ASN A 373 7.16 0.92 -6.79
N GLN A 374 6.87 -0.12 -5.98
CA GLN A 374 5.80 -0.07 -4.98
C GLN A 374 6.26 0.62 -3.72
N GLY A 375 5.35 1.13 -2.88
CA GLY A 375 5.68 1.89 -1.67
C GLY A 375 6.47 1.08 -0.62
N HIS A 376 6.82 1.76 0.47
CA HIS A 376 7.65 1.20 1.54
C HIS A 376 6.83 0.73 2.76
N ILE A 377 5.85 1.51 3.21
CA ILE A 377 5.10 1.25 4.44
C ILE A 377 3.60 1.39 4.20
N GLY A 378 2.87 0.32 4.57
CA GLY A 378 1.42 0.22 4.57
C GLY A 378 1.02 -1.22 4.83
N SER A 379 -0.24 -1.46 5.21
CA SER A 379 -0.71 -2.83 5.48
C SER A 379 -0.52 -3.82 4.31
N ALA A 380 -0.47 -3.32 3.07
CA ALA A 380 -0.19 -4.09 1.86
C ALA A 380 1.31 -4.30 1.57
N GLU A 381 2.21 -3.59 2.25
CA GLU A 381 3.63 -3.52 1.90
C GLU A 381 4.55 -4.09 3.00
N THR A 382 4.07 -4.17 4.25
CA THR A 382 4.91 -4.59 5.39
C THR A 382 5.65 -5.91 5.17
N ALA A 383 4.98 -7.00 4.79
CA ALA A 383 5.64 -8.29 4.62
C ALA A 383 6.75 -8.25 3.56
N ILE A 384 6.54 -7.51 2.47
CA ILE A 384 7.51 -7.32 1.39
C ILE A 384 8.71 -6.54 1.91
N THR A 385 8.45 -5.40 2.57
CA THR A 385 9.49 -4.53 3.13
C THR A 385 10.33 -5.24 4.20
N LEU A 386 9.73 -6.14 4.99
CA LEU A 386 10.46 -6.95 5.97
C LEU A 386 11.52 -7.84 5.32
N VAL A 387 11.19 -8.49 4.20
CA VAL A 387 12.16 -9.30 3.43
C VAL A 387 13.13 -8.40 2.68
N ALA A 388 12.65 -7.35 2.02
CA ALA A 388 13.49 -6.41 1.27
C ALA A 388 14.62 -5.84 2.13
N ASN A 389 14.32 -5.45 3.37
CA ASN A 389 15.27 -4.87 4.30
C ASN A 389 16.32 -5.86 4.85
N THR A 390 16.27 -7.16 4.51
CA THR A 390 17.37 -8.11 4.79
C THR A 390 18.41 -8.17 3.67
N ALA A 391 18.10 -7.61 2.49
CA ALA A 391 19.04 -7.47 1.40
C ALA A 391 20.22 -6.56 1.79
N ASP A 392 21.36 -6.72 1.12
CA ASP A 392 22.52 -5.87 1.36
C ASP A 392 22.29 -4.42 0.95
N LYS A 393 21.42 -4.22 -0.05
CA LYS A 393 20.98 -2.91 -0.50
C LYS A 393 19.51 -2.96 -0.91
N ALA A 394 18.65 -2.26 -0.18
CA ALA A 394 17.25 -2.08 -0.51
C ALA A 394 16.99 -0.61 -0.84
N GLU A 395 16.47 -0.33 -2.03
CA GLU A 395 16.09 1.02 -2.44
C GLU A 395 14.72 1.03 -3.09
N TRP A 396 13.98 2.11 -2.85
CA TRP A 396 12.73 2.40 -3.51
C TRP A 396 13.00 3.48 -4.56
N THR A 397 12.31 3.43 -5.69
CA THR A 397 12.40 4.48 -6.71
C THR A 397 12.17 5.83 -6.04
N LYS A 398 13.14 6.73 -6.16
CA LYS A 398 13.05 8.04 -5.52
C LYS A 398 11.84 8.75 -6.06
N GLN A 399 10.90 9.11 -5.19
CA GLN A 399 9.86 10.08 -5.53
C GLN A 399 10.53 11.46 -5.64
N ASN A 400 11.29 11.69 -6.72
CA ASN A 400 11.78 13.02 -7.04
C ASN A 400 10.59 13.96 -7.09
N LEU A 401 10.70 15.09 -6.38
CA LEU A 401 9.69 16.14 -6.43
C LEU A 401 9.44 16.54 -7.89
N ASN A 402 8.19 16.45 -8.32
CA ASN A 402 7.62 16.74 -9.63
C ASN A 402 7.72 15.65 -10.73
N GLN A 403 7.90 14.36 -10.41
CA GLN A 403 7.93 13.30 -11.43
C GLN A 403 7.06 12.08 -11.06
N VAL A 404 6.13 11.71 -11.94
CA VAL A 404 5.43 10.41 -11.89
C VAL A 404 6.44 9.30 -12.17
N GLN A 405 6.62 8.37 -11.23
CA GLN A 405 7.58 7.28 -11.35
C GLN A 405 6.89 6.05 -11.96
N TYR A 406 7.19 5.81 -13.23
CA TYR A 406 6.84 4.57 -13.92
C TYR A 406 7.92 3.50 -13.66
N ASP A 407 7.61 2.22 -13.91
CA ASP A 407 8.56 1.12 -13.64
C ASP A 407 9.92 1.26 -14.37
N GLY A 408 9.99 2.05 -15.45
CA GLY A 408 11.24 2.42 -16.09
C GLY A 408 12.25 3.11 -15.16
N ALA A 409 11.81 3.71 -14.05
CA ALA A 409 12.68 4.33 -13.05
C ALA A 409 13.62 3.32 -12.36
N LEU A 410 13.25 2.04 -12.30
CA LEU A 410 14.08 0.98 -11.72
C LEU A 410 15.39 0.76 -12.50
N LEU A 411 15.46 1.19 -13.76
CA LEU A 411 16.71 1.17 -14.54
C LEU A 411 17.79 2.05 -13.90
N GLU A 412 17.41 3.15 -13.22
CA GLU A 412 18.38 3.99 -12.52
C GLU A 412 18.97 3.27 -11.29
N ASN A 413 18.17 2.48 -10.58
CA ASN A 413 18.68 1.65 -9.46
C ASN A 413 19.64 0.56 -9.97
N LEU A 414 19.33 -0.09 -11.10
CA LEU A 414 20.20 -1.09 -11.71
C LEU A 414 21.58 -0.55 -12.07
N LYS A 415 21.70 0.73 -12.44
CA LYS A 415 23.01 1.38 -12.70
C LYS A 415 23.89 1.49 -11.45
N THR A 416 23.31 1.39 -10.26
CA THR A 416 24.06 1.47 -8.98
C THR A 416 24.63 0.12 -8.53
N VAL A 417 24.31 -0.96 -9.23
CA VAL A 417 24.77 -2.32 -8.91
C VAL A 417 26.25 -2.47 -9.25
N ASN A 418 27.03 -3.02 -8.32
CA ASN A 418 28.44 -3.32 -8.56
C ASN A 418 28.59 -4.54 -9.49
N HIS A 419 29.08 -4.30 -10.71
CA HIS A 419 29.26 -5.35 -11.72
C HIS A 419 30.44 -6.30 -11.42
N ASN A 420 31.26 -6.01 -10.40
CA ASN A 420 32.41 -6.83 -10.01
C ASN A 420 32.05 -7.90 -8.95
N GLU A 421 30.78 -8.02 -8.58
CA GLU A 421 30.27 -8.97 -7.60
C GLU A 421 29.29 -9.96 -8.24
N ASN A 422 29.11 -11.13 -7.61
CA ASN A 422 27.98 -12.00 -7.95
C ASN A 422 26.72 -11.37 -7.36
N ASN A 423 25.74 -11.02 -8.19
CA ASN A 423 24.58 -10.26 -7.78
C ASN A 423 23.30 -11.09 -7.87
N PHE A 424 22.48 -11.04 -6.82
CA PHE A 424 21.09 -11.46 -6.84
C PHE A 424 20.22 -10.21 -6.68
N ILE A 425 19.42 -9.90 -7.69
CA ILE A 425 18.64 -8.67 -7.75
C ILE A 425 17.15 -9.02 -7.79
N VAL A 426 16.38 -8.46 -6.87
CA VAL A 426 14.92 -8.45 -6.92
C VAL A 426 14.44 -7.10 -7.44
N LEU A 427 13.61 -7.12 -8.48
CA LEU A 427 12.92 -5.94 -9.01
C LEU A 427 11.42 -6.10 -8.75
N HIS A 428 10.81 -5.18 -8.02
CA HIS A 428 9.38 -5.21 -7.70
C HIS A 428 8.64 -4.08 -8.42
N LEU A 429 7.81 -4.46 -9.39
CA LEU A 429 7.14 -3.55 -10.30
C LEU A 429 5.79 -3.06 -9.73
N MET A 430 5.36 -1.87 -10.11
CA MET A 430 3.97 -1.42 -9.97
C MET A 430 3.07 -2.07 -11.04
N GLY A 431 3.65 -2.49 -12.17
CA GLY A 431 3.03 -3.35 -13.17
C GLY A 431 1.68 -2.82 -13.64
N SER A 432 0.68 -3.69 -13.62
CA SER A 432 -0.70 -3.37 -14.02
C SER A 432 -1.62 -3.17 -12.81
N HIS A 433 -1.12 -2.58 -11.72
CA HIS A 433 -1.94 -2.23 -10.55
C HIS A 433 -3.10 -1.29 -10.91
N PHE A 434 -4.19 -1.30 -10.12
CA PHE A 434 -5.43 -0.57 -10.44
C PHE A 434 -5.20 0.91 -10.72
N ASN A 435 -6.09 1.49 -11.53
CA ASN A 435 -5.92 2.80 -12.15
C ASN A 435 -4.86 2.75 -13.27
N PHE A 436 -5.09 1.87 -14.25
CA PHE A 436 -4.10 1.46 -15.24
C PHE A 436 -3.52 2.62 -16.07
N ILE A 437 -4.28 3.70 -16.29
CA ILE A 437 -3.80 4.90 -17.00
C ILE A 437 -2.52 5.48 -16.38
N ASN A 438 -2.32 5.26 -15.07
CA ASN A 438 -1.18 5.75 -14.32
C ASN A 438 0.04 4.82 -14.35
N ARG A 439 0.00 3.72 -15.10
CA ARG A 439 1.07 2.70 -15.13
C ARG A 439 2.06 2.91 -16.27
N TYR A 440 1.81 3.85 -17.16
CA TYR A 440 2.66 4.15 -18.30
C TYR A 440 2.66 5.65 -18.62
N PRO A 441 3.74 6.19 -19.19
CA PRO A 441 3.76 7.56 -19.72
C PRO A 441 2.64 7.74 -20.74
N GLN A 442 1.90 8.85 -20.69
CA GLN A 442 0.80 9.08 -21.64
C GLN A 442 1.28 9.14 -23.11
N SER A 443 2.56 9.43 -23.34
CA SER A 443 3.22 9.32 -24.65
C SER A 443 3.43 7.88 -25.13
N PHE A 444 3.29 6.89 -24.26
CA PHE A 444 3.37 5.46 -24.57
C PHE A 444 2.01 4.83 -24.90
N ALA A 445 0.88 5.54 -24.72
CA ALA A 445 -0.45 4.99 -25.00
C ALA A 445 -0.54 4.46 -26.45
N LYS A 446 -0.79 3.15 -26.61
CA LYS A 446 -0.93 2.45 -27.90
C LYS A 446 -2.37 2.08 -28.19
N PHE A 447 -3.08 1.57 -27.18
CA PHE A 447 -4.45 1.07 -27.29
C PHE A 447 -5.47 2.07 -26.76
N SER A 448 -5.10 2.85 -25.73
CA SER A 448 -5.94 3.89 -25.17
C SER A 448 -5.68 5.27 -25.78
N GLN A 449 -6.58 6.21 -25.49
CA GLN A 449 -6.37 7.61 -25.83
C GLN A 449 -5.63 8.31 -24.68
N PRO A 450 -4.54 9.07 -24.95
CA PRO A 450 -3.79 9.78 -23.92
C PRO A 450 -4.70 10.63 -23.01
N ASN A 451 -4.49 10.56 -21.70
CA ASN A 451 -5.25 11.27 -20.67
C ASN A 451 -6.75 10.93 -20.59
N LYS A 452 -7.23 9.92 -21.34
CA LYS A 452 -8.61 9.45 -21.27
C LYS A 452 -8.67 8.12 -20.54
N TYR A 453 -9.44 8.10 -19.47
CA TYR A 453 -9.65 6.87 -18.70
C TYR A 453 -10.59 5.92 -19.46
N ASP A 454 -10.03 4.81 -19.92
CA ASP A 454 -10.73 3.66 -20.48
C ASP A 454 -10.11 2.36 -19.95
N LEU A 455 -10.91 1.62 -19.20
CA LEU A 455 -10.47 0.58 -18.29
C LEU A 455 -9.70 -0.55 -19.00
N ILE A 456 -10.24 -1.08 -20.10
CA ILE A 456 -9.59 -2.19 -20.82
C ILE A 456 -8.39 -1.68 -21.64
N PRO A 457 -8.52 -0.66 -22.51
CA PRO A 457 -7.38 -0.15 -23.28
C PRO A 457 -6.23 0.34 -22.40
N ASN A 458 -6.50 1.03 -21.29
CA ASN A 458 -5.43 1.43 -20.38
C ASN A 458 -4.75 0.21 -19.72
N TYR A 459 -5.47 -0.90 -19.47
CA TYR A 459 -4.86 -2.15 -18.97
C TYR A 459 -3.96 -2.81 -20.02
N LEU A 460 -4.34 -2.78 -21.30
CA LEU A 460 -3.51 -3.29 -22.38
C LEU A 460 -2.21 -2.47 -22.51
N ASP A 461 -2.30 -1.14 -22.38
CA ASP A 461 -1.15 -0.25 -22.40
C ASP A 461 -0.22 -0.48 -21.20
N SER A 462 -0.76 -0.77 -20.01
CA SER A 462 0.08 -1.11 -18.85
C SER A 462 0.86 -2.42 -19.05
N ILE A 463 0.23 -3.46 -19.63
CA ILE A 463 0.93 -4.70 -20.00
C ILE A 463 2.01 -4.42 -21.04
N ALA A 464 1.72 -3.65 -22.09
CA ALA A 464 2.69 -3.32 -23.13
C ALA A 464 3.85 -2.47 -22.61
N TYR A 465 3.62 -1.63 -21.61
CA TYR A 465 4.68 -0.88 -20.97
C TYR A 465 5.54 -1.78 -20.07
N THR A 466 4.95 -2.73 -19.34
CA THR A 466 5.71 -3.76 -18.60
C THR A 466 6.60 -4.58 -19.55
N ASP A 467 6.09 -5.02 -20.70
CA ASP A 467 6.88 -5.74 -21.72
C ASP A 467 8.09 -4.91 -22.19
N TYR A 468 7.88 -3.62 -22.47
CA TYR A 468 8.96 -2.70 -22.83
C TYR A 468 9.98 -2.51 -21.70
N VAL A 469 9.55 -2.34 -20.45
CA VAL A 469 10.47 -2.18 -19.30
C VAL A 469 11.28 -3.45 -19.08
N LEU A 470 10.67 -4.64 -19.21
CA LEU A 470 11.37 -5.93 -19.09
C LEU A 470 12.43 -6.11 -20.18
N GLN A 471 12.17 -5.64 -21.40
CA GLN A 471 13.17 -5.58 -22.47
C GLN A 471 14.38 -4.74 -22.04
N GLN A 472 14.14 -3.51 -21.58
CA GLN A 472 15.19 -2.58 -21.20
C GLN A 472 16.03 -3.12 -20.03
N ILE A 473 15.38 -3.74 -19.03
CA ILE A 473 16.07 -4.39 -17.90
C ILE A 473 16.96 -5.52 -18.40
N THR A 474 16.41 -6.40 -19.25
CA THR A 474 17.13 -7.56 -19.77
C THR A 474 18.35 -7.14 -20.59
N ASP A 475 18.18 -6.17 -21.49
CA ASP A 475 19.24 -5.69 -22.36
C ASP A 475 20.34 -4.95 -21.58
N PHE A 476 19.96 -4.10 -20.62
CA PHE A 476 20.92 -3.45 -19.73
C PHE A 476 21.73 -4.47 -18.93
N ALA A 477 21.07 -5.44 -18.29
CA ALA A 477 21.74 -6.41 -17.44
C ALA A 477 22.64 -7.37 -18.25
N LYS A 478 22.23 -7.75 -19.47
CA LYS A 478 23.09 -8.50 -20.41
C LYS A 478 24.38 -7.74 -20.70
N GLN A 479 24.27 -6.44 -20.99
CA GLN A 479 25.40 -5.62 -21.41
C GLN A 479 26.32 -5.20 -20.25
N LYS A 480 25.76 -4.91 -19.07
CA LYS A 480 26.48 -4.24 -17.98
C LYS A 480 26.72 -5.11 -16.75
N LEU A 481 25.92 -6.16 -16.55
CA LEU A 481 25.93 -6.94 -15.30
C LEU A 481 26.24 -8.43 -15.52
N ASN A 482 26.62 -8.84 -16.74
CA ASN A 482 26.84 -10.24 -17.11
C ASN A 482 25.65 -11.13 -16.66
N LEU A 483 24.44 -10.77 -17.09
CA LEU A 483 23.20 -11.47 -16.77
C LEU A 483 23.27 -12.95 -17.15
N GLN A 484 23.06 -13.83 -16.16
CA GLN A 484 22.97 -15.28 -16.35
C GLN A 484 21.52 -15.73 -16.45
N THR A 485 20.67 -15.23 -15.56
CA THR A 485 19.25 -15.60 -15.52
C THR A 485 18.38 -14.39 -15.18
N LEU A 486 17.22 -14.27 -15.81
CA LEU A 486 16.14 -13.39 -15.38
C LEU A 486 14.84 -14.21 -15.32
N LEU A 487 14.17 -14.24 -14.17
CA LEU A 487 12.83 -14.82 -14.02
C LEU A 487 11.83 -13.68 -13.83
N TYR A 488 10.79 -13.59 -14.66
CA TYR A 488 9.65 -12.71 -14.45
C TYR A 488 8.39 -13.52 -14.16
N PHE A 489 7.59 -13.06 -13.21
CA PHE A 489 6.23 -13.55 -12.95
C PHE A 489 5.37 -12.44 -12.36
N SER A 490 4.05 -12.50 -12.53
CA SER A 490 3.13 -11.61 -11.79
C SER A 490 2.76 -12.21 -10.44
N ASP A 491 2.52 -11.38 -9.44
CA ASP A 491 2.03 -11.80 -8.13
C ASP A 491 0.62 -12.44 -8.23
N HIS A 492 -0.31 -11.76 -8.87
CA HIS A 492 -1.64 -12.22 -9.23
C HIS A 492 -2.07 -11.57 -10.55
N ALA A 493 -3.24 -11.97 -11.05
CA ALA A 493 -3.84 -11.39 -12.24
C ALA A 493 -5.01 -10.46 -11.86
N THR A 494 -5.48 -9.67 -12.82
CA THR A 494 -6.67 -8.82 -12.66
C THR A 494 -7.56 -8.98 -13.89
N ILE A 495 -8.87 -8.93 -13.66
CA ILE A 495 -9.88 -8.78 -14.71
C ILE A 495 -10.25 -7.29 -14.73
N PRO A 496 -9.84 -6.52 -15.76
CA PRO A 496 -9.90 -5.05 -15.73
C PRO A 496 -11.31 -4.50 -15.49
N ASP A 497 -12.35 -5.12 -16.06
CA ASP A 497 -13.76 -4.71 -15.97
C ASP A 497 -14.53 -5.27 -14.76
N LYS A 498 -13.86 -6.07 -13.91
CA LYS A 498 -14.48 -6.63 -12.72
C LYS A 498 -14.17 -5.81 -11.47
N ARG A 499 -15.17 -5.70 -10.58
CA ARG A 499 -14.99 -5.06 -9.28
C ARG A 499 -14.21 -6.00 -8.36
N ARG A 500 -13.07 -5.54 -7.83
CA ARG A 500 -12.31 -6.25 -6.78
C ARG A 500 -13.21 -6.72 -5.64
N SER A 501 -13.00 -7.94 -5.18
CA SER A 501 -13.69 -8.58 -4.07
C SER A 501 -12.68 -9.24 -3.13
N PRO A 502 -12.97 -9.30 -1.81
CA PRO A 502 -12.15 -10.08 -0.89
C PRO A 502 -12.35 -11.60 -1.03
N LYS A 503 -13.33 -12.05 -1.83
CA LYS A 503 -13.57 -13.46 -2.12
C LYS A 503 -12.91 -13.84 -3.43
N PHE A 504 -12.45 -15.08 -3.54
CA PHE A 504 -11.91 -15.63 -4.78
C PHE A 504 -12.90 -15.45 -5.95
N GLU A 505 -12.48 -14.71 -6.97
CA GLU A 505 -13.35 -14.26 -8.05
C GLU A 505 -13.28 -15.11 -9.33
N GLY A 506 -12.62 -16.26 -9.27
CA GLY A 506 -12.47 -17.20 -10.38
C GLY A 506 -11.04 -17.24 -10.91
N PHE A 507 -10.73 -18.25 -11.72
CA PHE A 507 -9.35 -18.54 -12.14
C PHE A 507 -8.68 -17.42 -12.96
N ALA A 508 -9.45 -16.58 -13.65
CA ALA A 508 -8.88 -15.45 -14.41
C ALA A 508 -8.16 -14.42 -13.52
N THR A 509 -8.42 -14.35 -12.21
CA THR A 509 -7.65 -13.49 -11.26
C THR A 509 -6.37 -14.15 -10.76
N VAL A 510 -6.11 -15.41 -11.13
CA VAL A 510 -4.89 -16.13 -10.75
C VAL A 510 -4.12 -16.71 -11.94
N ARG A 511 -4.59 -16.60 -13.19
CA ARG A 511 -3.81 -16.99 -14.38
C ARG A 511 -2.76 -15.92 -14.71
N ILE A 512 -1.54 -16.13 -14.24
CA ILE A 512 -0.45 -15.16 -14.31
C ILE A 512 0.57 -15.50 -15.39
N PRO A 513 1.27 -14.50 -15.96
CA PRO A 513 2.41 -14.74 -16.83
C PRO A 513 3.64 -15.16 -16.02
N MET A 514 4.47 -16.01 -16.62
CA MET A 514 5.83 -16.29 -16.16
C MET A 514 6.72 -16.65 -17.35
N PHE A 515 7.93 -16.09 -17.39
CA PHE A 515 8.96 -16.51 -18.33
C PHE A 515 10.35 -16.35 -17.70
N ALA A 516 11.31 -17.08 -18.25
CA ALA A 516 12.70 -16.98 -17.84
C ALA A 516 13.64 -16.80 -19.04
N TYR A 517 14.66 -15.95 -18.87
CA TYR A 517 15.81 -15.85 -19.75
C TYR A 517 17.00 -16.59 -19.12
N PHE A 518 17.76 -17.34 -19.92
CA PHE A 518 19.01 -17.99 -19.55
C PHE A 518 20.10 -17.69 -20.57
N SER A 519 21.25 -17.19 -20.12
CA SER A 519 22.41 -16.94 -20.98
C SER A 519 23.02 -18.24 -21.49
N ASP A 520 23.70 -18.20 -22.64
CA ASP A 520 24.46 -19.35 -23.13
C ASP A 520 25.52 -19.85 -22.13
N LYS A 521 26.09 -18.94 -21.31
CA LYS A 521 27.03 -19.30 -20.24
C LYS A 521 26.34 -20.08 -19.13
N TYR A 522 25.12 -19.69 -18.73
CA TYR A 522 24.33 -20.44 -17.75
C TYR A 522 23.97 -21.82 -18.29
N ILE A 523 23.45 -21.90 -19.51
CA ILE A 523 23.05 -23.16 -20.15
C ILE A 523 24.23 -24.13 -20.25
N LYS A 524 25.41 -23.64 -20.64
CA LYS A 524 26.62 -24.47 -20.70
C LYS A 524 27.07 -24.96 -19.32
N LYS A 525 26.88 -24.15 -18.29
CA LYS A 525 27.33 -24.45 -16.93
C LYS A 525 26.40 -25.40 -16.18
N TYR A 526 25.10 -25.22 -16.36
CA TYR A 526 24.05 -26.01 -15.72
C TYR A 526 23.09 -26.63 -16.76
N PRO A 527 23.62 -27.48 -17.66
CA PRO A 527 22.85 -28.01 -18.78
C PRO A 527 21.69 -28.89 -18.32
N GLU A 528 21.87 -29.64 -17.23
CA GLU A 528 20.81 -30.49 -16.66
C GLU A 528 19.66 -29.65 -16.12
N THR A 529 19.94 -28.66 -15.27
CA THR A 529 18.94 -27.70 -14.74
C THR A 529 18.13 -27.06 -15.88
N TYR A 530 18.81 -26.55 -16.90
CA TYR A 530 18.16 -25.93 -18.05
C TYR A 530 17.30 -26.93 -18.85
N SER A 531 17.83 -28.13 -19.12
CA SER A 531 17.13 -29.18 -19.86
C SER A 531 15.86 -29.63 -19.15
N ILE A 532 15.93 -29.91 -17.84
CA ILE A 532 14.78 -30.30 -17.03
C ILE A 532 13.72 -29.20 -17.04
N LEU A 533 14.12 -27.95 -16.77
CA LEU A 533 13.20 -26.82 -16.76
C LEU A 533 12.54 -26.59 -18.13
N SER A 534 13.30 -26.73 -19.22
CA SER A 534 12.79 -26.65 -20.59
C SER A 534 11.78 -27.76 -20.90
N ASN A 535 12.01 -28.98 -20.42
CA ASN A 535 11.07 -30.10 -20.56
C ASN A 535 9.80 -29.87 -19.73
N HIS A 536 9.92 -29.22 -18.58
CA HIS A 536 8.80 -28.87 -17.71
C HIS A 536 8.07 -27.57 -18.07
N LYS A 537 8.42 -26.91 -19.18
CA LYS A 537 7.82 -25.62 -19.55
C LYS A 537 6.28 -25.62 -19.60
N ASN A 538 5.69 -26.76 -20.00
CA ASN A 538 4.24 -26.93 -20.11
C ASN A 538 3.59 -27.52 -18.85
N ASN A 539 4.35 -27.82 -17.80
CA ASN A 539 3.79 -28.30 -16.55
C ASN A 539 3.00 -27.19 -15.87
N TYR A 540 1.99 -27.60 -15.11
CA TYR A 540 1.27 -26.68 -14.23
C TYR A 540 2.13 -26.35 -13.03
N PHE A 541 2.04 -25.11 -12.54
CA PHE A 541 2.79 -24.66 -11.37
C PHE A 541 2.09 -23.47 -10.71
N THR A 542 2.34 -23.28 -9.42
CA THR A 542 1.78 -22.18 -8.63
C THR A 542 2.88 -21.32 -8.03
N ASN A 543 2.72 -19.99 -8.05
CA ASN A 543 3.83 -19.08 -7.73
C ASN A 543 4.31 -19.13 -6.27
N ASP A 544 3.55 -19.73 -5.35
CA ASP A 544 4.03 -20.03 -4.00
C ASP A 544 5.23 -20.99 -3.97
N LEU A 545 5.52 -21.68 -5.08
CA LEU A 545 6.67 -22.57 -5.23
C LEU A 545 7.89 -21.87 -5.86
N ILE A 546 7.82 -20.56 -6.14
CA ILE A 546 8.91 -19.81 -6.77
C ILE A 546 10.18 -19.78 -5.92
N TYR A 547 10.05 -19.78 -4.61
CA TYR A 547 11.20 -19.90 -3.70
C TYR A 547 12.04 -21.14 -4.04
N ASP A 548 11.40 -22.32 -4.13
CA ASP A 548 12.07 -23.58 -4.47
C ASP A 548 12.59 -23.57 -5.93
N LEU A 549 11.84 -22.96 -6.86
CA LEU A 549 12.30 -22.76 -8.24
C LEU A 549 13.59 -21.93 -8.31
N MET A 550 13.67 -20.85 -7.54
CA MET A 550 14.86 -19.98 -7.50
C MET A 550 16.05 -20.68 -6.84
N CYS A 551 15.83 -21.48 -5.79
CA CYS A 551 16.87 -22.36 -5.24
C CYS A 551 17.44 -23.29 -6.33
N GLY A 552 16.55 -23.92 -7.11
CA GLY A 552 16.93 -24.75 -8.24
C GLY A 552 17.71 -24.01 -9.34
N ILE A 553 17.28 -22.79 -9.69
CA ILE A 553 17.97 -21.92 -10.66
C ILE A 553 19.34 -21.47 -10.14
N LEU A 554 19.46 -21.16 -8.85
CA LEU A 554 20.73 -20.83 -8.19
C LEU A 554 21.68 -22.04 -8.13
N ASN A 555 21.16 -23.24 -8.39
CA ASN A 555 21.87 -24.51 -8.36
C ASN A 555 22.57 -24.71 -7.00
N ILE A 556 21.77 -24.66 -5.94
CA ILE A 556 22.19 -24.84 -4.54
C ILE A 556 21.48 -26.05 -3.92
N SER A 557 22.04 -26.58 -2.84
CA SER A 557 21.33 -27.41 -1.86
C SER A 557 21.21 -26.67 -0.52
N SER A 558 20.16 -26.96 0.25
CA SER A 558 19.90 -26.32 1.54
C SER A 558 19.02 -27.19 2.42
N ASN A 559 19.13 -27.02 3.74
CA ASN A 559 18.17 -27.59 4.70
C ASN A 559 16.77 -26.92 4.63
N HIS A 560 16.63 -25.84 3.87
CA HIS A 560 15.38 -25.11 3.62
C HIS A 560 15.03 -25.09 2.12
N TYR A 561 15.33 -26.15 1.37
CA TYR A 561 14.96 -26.28 -0.05
C TYR A 561 14.33 -27.65 -0.30
N ASP A 562 13.09 -27.69 -0.80
CA ASP A 562 12.41 -28.91 -1.23
C ASP A 562 12.43 -29.01 -2.75
N GLU A 563 13.38 -29.79 -3.29
CA GLU A 563 13.54 -29.99 -4.74
C GLU A 563 12.27 -30.52 -5.42
N THR A 564 11.42 -31.28 -4.71
CA THR A 564 10.19 -31.84 -5.28
C THR A 564 9.14 -30.77 -5.59
N ASN A 565 9.31 -29.55 -5.07
CA ASN A 565 8.50 -28.38 -5.39
C ASN A 565 9.04 -27.58 -6.59
N SER A 566 10.25 -27.85 -7.07
CA SER A 566 10.93 -27.04 -8.10
C SER A 566 10.78 -27.63 -9.51
N LEU A 567 10.44 -26.78 -10.49
CA LEU A 567 10.40 -27.18 -11.90
C LEU A 567 11.78 -27.53 -12.46
N THR A 568 12.88 -27.20 -11.78
CA THR A 568 14.23 -27.60 -12.20
C THR A 568 14.61 -29.01 -11.74
N SER A 569 13.77 -29.68 -10.95
CA SER A 569 14.03 -31.04 -10.46
C SER A 569 13.27 -32.07 -11.31
N GLN A 570 13.91 -33.21 -11.61
CA GLN A 570 13.23 -34.35 -12.23
C GLN A 570 12.12 -34.92 -11.32
N ASN A 571 12.22 -34.66 -10.01
CA ASN A 571 11.27 -35.14 -9.01
C ASN A 571 10.13 -34.15 -8.74
N TYR A 572 9.88 -33.18 -9.64
CA TYR A 572 8.75 -32.27 -9.52
C TYR A 572 7.44 -33.06 -9.37
N LYS A 573 6.79 -32.95 -8.20
CA LYS A 573 5.73 -33.88 -7.79
C LYS A 573 4.32 -33.47 -8.19
N TYR A 574 4.14 -32.24 -8.66
CA TYR A 574 2.81 -31.69 -8.84
C TYR A 574 2.30 -31.85 -10.28
N THR A 575 0.99 -32.00 -10.39
CA THR A 575 0.26 -32.07 -11.66
C THR A 575 -0.92 -31.11 -11.61
N ARG A 576 -1.63 -30.93 -12.74
CA ARG A 576 -2.86 -30.12 -12.79
C ARG A 576 -3.89 -30.56 -11.75
N GLU A 577 -3.93 -31.86 -11.46
CA GLU A 577 -4.88 -32.52 -10.57
C GLU A 577 -4.55 -32.31 -9.09
N THR A 578 -3.27 -32.14 -8.76
CA THR A 578 -2.79 -32.02 -7.38
C THR A 578 -2.49 -30.58 -6.97
N LEU A 579 -2.25 -29.68 -7.93
CA LEU A 579 -2.05 -28.26 -7.65
C LEU A 579 -3.33 -27.57 -7.20
N LYS A 580 -3.13 -26.56 -6.36
CA LYS A 580 -4.19 -25.73 -5.80
C LYS A 580 -3.96 -24.25 -6.06
N THR A 581 -4.96 -23.44 -5.76
CA THR A 581 -4.89 -21.97 -5.66
C THR A 581 -5.81 -21.55 -4.52
N ASP A 582 -5.99 -20.25 -4.34
CA ASP A 582 -6.77 -19.65 -3.27
C ASP A 582 -6.30 -20.13 -1.88
N LEU A 583 -4.98 -20.21 -1.70
CA LEU A 583 -4.29 -20.74 -0.51
C LEU A 583 -4.78 -22.14 -0.13
N GLY A 584 -4.85 -23.03 -1.11
CA GLY A 584 -5.23 -24.42 -0.93
C GLY A 584 -6.74 -24.71 -0.95
N ASN A 585 -7.58 -23.71 -1.23
CA ASN A 585 -9.05 -23.86 -1.22
C ASN A 585 -9.65 -24.28 -2.57
N LYS A 586 -8.89 -24.18 -3.67
CA LYS A 586 -9.36 -24.52 -5.03
C LYS A 586 -8.34 -25.38 -5.75
N TRP A 587 -8.78 -26.37 -6.53
CA TRP A 587 -7.89 -27.21 -7.34
C TRP A 587 -7.72 -26.61 -8.73
N ILE A 588 -6.52 -26.67 -9.30
CA ILE A 588 -6.27 -26.13 -10.64
C ILE A 588 -7.03 -26.90 -11.72
N LYS A 589 -7.30 -28.20 -11.54
CA LYS A 589 -8.13 -29.00 -12.45
C LYS A 589 -9.56 -28.45 -12.64
N ASP A 590 -10.05 -27.64 -11.71
CA ASP A 590 -11.37 -27.02 -11.76
C ASP A 590 -11.40 -25.78 -12.69
N ASP A 591 -10.23 -25.34 -13.19
CA ASP A 591 -10.11 -24.30 -14.20
C ASP A 591 -10.46 -24.86 -15.59
N LYS A 592 -11.60 -24.43 -16.14
CA LYS A 592 -12.18 -24.98 -17.38
C LYS A 592 -11.52 -24.45 -18.65
#